data_AF-A0A924P9T5-F1
#
_entry.id   AF-A0A924P9T5-F1
#
_cell.length_a   1.000
_cell.length_b   1.000
_cell.length_c   1.000
_cell.angle_alpha   90.00
_cell.angle_beta   90.00
_cell.angle_gamma   90.00
#
_symmetry.space_group_name_H-M   'P 1'
#
loop_
_entity.id
_entity.type
_entity.pdbx_description
1 polymer ?
#
loop_
_entity_poly.entity_id
_entity_poly.type
_entity_poly.pdbx_seq_one_letter_code
_entity_poly.pdbx_strand_id
1 'polypeptide(L)'
;MVGWSVEEAESAEHAARLVVKACREQGVAQNQLTLHSDNGGPMKGATMLATLQKLQFAPSLSRPPVSDDNPFSESLFKTLKYRPSYPDAAFA
;
A
#
# COMPACT_ATOMS: atom_id res chain seq x y z
N MET A 1 -7.07 5.29 -7.60
CA MET A 1 -6.08 5.85 -6.64
C MET A 1 -6.73 7.00 -5.90
N VAL A 2 -6.64 7.03 -4.55
CA VAL A 2 -7.30 8.05 -3.70
C VAL A 2 -6.33 8.98 -2.96
N GLY A 3 -5.03 8.74 -3.07
CA GLY A 3 -3.96 9.57 -2.50
C GLY A 3 -2.58 9.03 -2.87
N TRP A 4 -1.55 9.90 -2.90
CA TRP A 4 -0.15 9.53 -3.13
C TRP A 4 0.80 10.57 -2.53
N SER A 5 2.03 10.17 -2.25
CA SER A 5 3.15 11.03 -1.83
C SER A 5 4.48 10.41 -2.25
N VAL A 6 5.50 11.25 -2.47
CA VAL A 6 6.87 10.82 -2.76
C VAL A 6 7.76 11.34 -1.64
N GLU A 7 8.59 10.47 -1.10
CA GLU A 7 9.42 10.72 0.09
C GLU A 7 10.82 10.16 -0.18
N GLU A 8 11.82 10.73 0.48
CA GLU A 8 13.23 10.35 0.28
C GLU A 8 13.55 8.94 0.79
N ALA A 9 12.80 8.46 1.78
CA ALA A 9 12.97 7.16 2.38
C ALA A 9 11.64 6.52 2.75
N GLU A 10 11.67 5.20 2.85
CA GLU A 10 10.54 4.41 3.33
C GLU A 10 10.42 4.52 4.86
N SER A 11 9.29 5.04 5.39
CA SER A 11 9.03 5.07 6.84
C SER A 11 7.53 4.98 7.20
N ALA A 12 7.27 4.44 8.40
CA ALA A 12 5.93 4.28 8.95
C ALA A 12 5.22 5.62 9.17
N GLU A 13 5.95 6.67 9.53
CA GLU A 13 5.44 8.03 9.75
C GLU A 13 4.90 8.62 8.44
N HIS A 14 5.63 8.46 7.33
CA HIS A 14 5.20 8.91 6.02
C HIS A 14 3.94 8.16 5.56
N ALA A 15 3.94 6.83 5.69
CA ALA A 15 2.80 6.00 5.35
C ALA A 15 1.55 6.39 6.16
N ALA A 16 1.68 6.55 7.48
CA ALA A 16 0.60 6.96 8.36
C ALA A 16 0.01 8.33 7.99
N ARG A 17 0.87 9.31 7.69
CA ARG A 17 0.43 10.64 7.24
C ARG A 17 -0.36 10.57 5.93
N LEU A 18 0.10 9.77 4.98
CA LEU A 18 -0.59 9.58 3.71
C LEU A 18 -1.99 8.99 3.92
N VAL A 19 -2.12 7.96 4.76
CA VAL A 19 -3.43 7.35 5.04
C VAL A 19 -4.40 8.34 5.69
N VAL A 20 -3.96 9.09 6.69
CA VAL A 20 -4.80 10.11 7.35
C VAL A 20 -5.23 11.18 6.35
N LYS A 21 -4.31 11.66 5.52
CA LYS A 21 -4.62 12.66 4.48
C LYS A 21 -5.67 12.13 3.50
N ALA A 22 -5.46 10.93 2.95
CA ALA A 22 -6.39 10.32 2.01
C ALA A 22 -7.78 10.11 2.62
N CYS A 23 -7.87 9.60 3.86
CA CYS A 23 -9.15 9.42 4.54
C CYS A 23 -9.90 10.74 4.72
N ARG A 24 -9.18 11.80 5.09
CA ARG A 24 -9.77 13.15 5.25
C ARG A 24 -10.28 13.70 3.93
N GLU A 25 -9.51 13.58 2.85
CA GLU A 25 -9.90 14.07 1.52
C GLU A 25 -11.09 13.31 0.94
N GLN A 26 -11.22 12.02 1.25
CA GLN A 26 -12.34 11.18 0.82
C GLN A 26 -13.56 11.21 1.77
N GLY A 27 -13.48 11.94 2.89
CA GLY A 27 -14.59 12.03 3.86
C GLY A 27 -14.92 10.71 4.55
N VAL A 28 -13.92 9.82 4.72
CA VAL A 28 -14.12 8.50 5.33
C VAL A 28 -14.34 8.64 6.83
N ALA A 29 -15.44 8.08 7.34
CA ALA A 29 -15.71 8.04 8.76
C ALA A 29 -14.90 6.92 9.46
N GLN A 30 -14.69 7.08 10.77
CA GLN A 30 -14.03 6.07 11.60
C GLN A 30 -14.79 4.73 11.55
N ASN A 31 -14.06 3.63 11.71
CA ASN A 31 -14.62 2.27 11.79
C ASN A 31 -15.42 1.78 10.57
N GLN A 32 -15.23 2.40 9.39
CA GLN A 32 -15.90 1.97 8.16
C GLN A 32 -15.02 1.13 7.23
N LEU A 33 -13.70 1.08 7.47
CA LEU A 33 -12.75 0.46 6.54
C LEU A 33 -11.84 -0.57 7.21
N THR A 34 -11.40 -1.52 6.40
CA THR A 34 -10.26 -2.40 6.66
C THR A 34 -9.13 -1.94 5.75
N LEU A 35 -7.94 -1.69 6.32
CA LEU A 35 -6.77 -1.38 5.51
C LEU A 35 -6.07 -2.69 5.14
N HIS A 36 -6.10 -3.04 3.86
CA HIS A 36 -5.31 -4.13 3.31
C HIS A 36 -3.94 -3.59 2.88
N SER A 37 -2.87 -4.08 3.49
CA SER A 37 -1.49 -3.71 3.16
C SER A 37 -0.61 -4.94 3.00
N ASP A 38 0.56 -4.75 2.43
CA ASP A 38 1.60 -5.77 2.47
C ASP A 38 2.25 -5.86 3.86
N ASN A 39 3.20 -6.79 3.99
CA ASN A 39 3.97 -7.01 5.21
C ASN A 39 5.23 -6.14 5.30
N GLY A 40 5.29 -5.03 4.57
CA GLY A 40 6.43 -4.11 4.58
C GLY A 40 6.68 -3.46 5.95
N GLY A 41 7.92 -3.05 6.19
CA GLY A 41 8.36 -2.42 7.44
C GLY A 41 7.47 -1.25 7.90
N PRO A 42 7.15 -0.27 7.02
CA PRO A 42 6.26 0.84 7.36
C PRO A 42 4.87 0.43 7.80
N MET A 43 4.29 -0.55 7.10
CA MET A 43 2.92 -0.99 7.31
C MET A 43 2.77 -1.77 8.63
N LYS A 44 3.88 -2.33 9.13
CA LYS A 44 3.97 -3.00 10.42
C LYS A 44 4.50 -2.12 11.55
N GLY A 45 4.93 -0.89 11.26
CA GLY A 45 5.51 0.02 12.24
C GLY A 45 4.51 0.43 13.33
N ALA A 46 5.01 0.66 14.55
CA ALA A 46 4.18 1.07 15.69
C ALA A 46 3.38 2.36 15.41
N THR A 47 3.99 3.33 14.72
CA THR A 47 3.34 4.58 14.30
C THR A 47 2.13 4.31 13.40
N MET A 48 2.27 3.38 12.44
CA MET A 48 1.19 3.01 11.54
C MET A 48 0.06 2.28 12.28
N LEU A 49 0.40 1.31 13.12
CA LEU A 49 -0.59 0.61 13.95
C LEU A 49 -1.37 1.55 14.86
N ALA A 50 -0.69 2.48 15.55
CA ALA A 50 -1.33 3.49 16.39
C ALA A 50 -2.26 4.41 15.58
N THR A 51 -1.89 4.72 14.34
CA THR A 51 -2.72 5.52 13.44
C THR A 51 -3.99 4.78 13.04
N LEU A 52 -3.89 3.51 12.67
CA LEU A 52 -5.05 2.68 12.34
C LEU A 52 -5.99 2.49 13.53
N GLN A 53 -5.44 2.32 14.74
CA GLN A 53 -6.24 2.27 15.96
C GLN A 53 -7.02 3.57 16.20
N LYS A 54 -6.40 4.74 16.00
CA LYS A 54 -7.09 6.04 16.09
C LYS A 54 -8.20 6.23 15.05
N LEU A 55 -8.01 5.67 13.85
CA LEU A 55 -9.02 5.65 12.79
C LEU A 55 -10.06 4.53 12.99
N GLN A 56 -9.85 3.65 13.98
CA GLN A 56 -10.63 2.43 14.23
C GLN A 56 -10.70 1.51 13.01
N PHE A 57 -9.64 1.47 12.20
CA PHE A 57 -9.57 0.58 11.05
C PHE A 57 -8.98 -0.76 11.45
N ALA A 58 -9.54 -1.84 10.90
CA ALA A 58 -8.94 -3.16 11.03
C ALA A 58 -7.73 -3.27 10.08
N PRO A 59 -6.52 -3.60 10.59
CA PRO A 59 -5.40 -3.92 9.71
C PRO A 59 -5.56 -5.33 9.14
N SER A 60 -5.34 -5.47 7.83
CA SER A 60 -5.19 -6.76 7.18
C SER A 60 -3.86 -6.78 6.42
N LEU A 61 -2.93 -7.60 6.89
CA LEU A 61 -1.59 -7.75 6.30
C LEU A 61 -1.52 -8.92 5.29
N SER A 62 -2.70 -9.42 4.88
CA SER A 62 -2.83 -10.52 3.94
C SER A 62 -3.47 -9.99 2.67
N ARG A 63 -2.92 -10.42 1.52
CA ARG A 63 -3.56 -10.17 0.23
C ARG A 63 -4.89 -10.94 0.19
N PRO A 64 -6.01 -10.29 -0.15
CA PRO A 64 -7.23 -11.02 -0.52
C PRO A 64 -6.91 -12.01 -1.65
N PRO A 65 -7.62 -13.15 -1.73
CA PRO A 65 -7.45 -14.12 -2.82
C PRO A 65 -7.98 -13.61 -4.18
N VAL A 66 -8.45 -12.36 -4.23
CA VAL A 66 -8.89 -11.67 -5.44
C VAL A 66 -7.72 -10.86 -5.99
N SER A 67 -7.50 -10.94 -7.31
CA SER A 67 -6.59 -10.03 -7.99
C SER A 67 -7.23 -8.65 -8.03
N ASP A 68 -6.65 -7.71 -7.28
CA ASP A 68 -7.00 -6.29 -7.26
C ASP A 68 -5.97 -5.46 -8.07
N ASP A 69 -5.26 -6.15 -8.97
CA ASP A 69 -4.23 -5.54 -9.78
C ASP A 69 -4.86 -4.82 -10.99
N ASN A 70 -4.32 -3.65 -11.33
CA ASN A 70 -4.80 -2.87 -12.47
C ASN A 70 -4.37 -3.57 -13.78
N PRO A 71 -5.31 -4.09 -14.61
CA PRO A 71 -4.97 -4.86 -15.80
C PRO A 71 -4.13 -4.07 -16.81
N PHE A 72 -4.30 -2.74 -16.87
CA PHE A 72 -3.49 -1.88 -17.73
C PHE A 72 -2.01 -1.87 -17.28
N SER A 73 -1.76 -1.60 -16.00
CA SER A 73 -0.41 -1.61 -15.43
C SER A 73 0.23 -3.00 -15.52
N GLU A 74 -0.54 -4.06 -15.26
CA GLU A 74 -0.05 -5.44 -15.37
C GLU A 74 0.37 -5.80 -16.78
N SER A 75 -0.42 -5.43 -17.79
CA SER A 75 -0.09 -5.71 -19.19
C SER A 75 1.25 -5.08 -19.59
N LEU A 76 1.54 -3.87 -19.11
CA LEU A 76 2.81 -3.20 -19.31
C LEU A 76 3.95 -3.94 -18.60
N PHE A 77 3.81 -4.24 -17.30
CA PHE A 77 4.84 -4.94 -16.55
C PHE A 77 5.11 -6.35 -17.10
N LYS A 78 4.07 -7.06 -17.53
CA LYS A 78 4.19 -8.37 -18.17
C LYS A 78 4.99 -8.26 -19.47
N THR A 79 4.68 -7.28 -20.31
CA THR A 79 5.44 -7.04 -21.55
C THR A 79 6.92 -6.76 -21.26
N LEU A 80 7.22 -5.99 -20.21
CA LEU A 80 8.60 -5.70 -19.82
C LEU A 80 9.33 -6.92 -19.24
N LYS A 81 8.65 -7.75 -18.44
CA LYS A 81 9.22 -8.92 -17.78
C LYS A 81 9.44 -10.12 -18.70
N TYR A 82 8.65 -10.24 -19.77
CA TYR A 82 8.70 -11.39 -20.68
C TYR A 82 9.66 -11.20 -21.85
N ARG A 83 10.45 -10.10 -21.88
CA ARG A 83 11.48 -9.93 -22.90
C ARG A 83 12.67 -10.86 -22.60
N PRO A 84 13.38 -11.41 -23.60
CA PRO A 84 14.54 -12.28 -23.38
C PRO A 84 15.68 -11.66 -22.59
N SER A 85 15.79 -10.32 -22.58
CA SER A 85 16.84 -9.59 -21.86
C SER A 85 16.43 -9.16 -20.45
N TYR A 86 15.27 -9.59 -19.95
CA TYR A 86 14.88 -9.31 -18.58
C TYR A 86 15.72 -10.17 -17.63
N PRO A 87 16.25 -9.63 -16.52
CA PRO A 87 17.04 -10.41 -15.58
C PRO A 87 16.23 -11.54 -14.95
N ASP A 88 16.77 -12.76 -14.95
CA ASP A 88 16.14 -13.91 -14.27
C ASP A 88 16.33 -13.87 -12.74
N ALA A 89 17.33 -13.12 -12.27
CA ALA A 89 17.65 -13.00 -10.85
C ALA A 89 16.84 -11.86 -10.19
N ALA A 90 16.39 -12.11 -8.96
CA ALA A 90 15.85 -11.06 -8.11
C ALA A 90 16.92 -10.01 -7.78
N PHE A 91 16.49 -8.77 -7.55
CA PHE A 91 17.38 -7.72 -7.06
C PHE A 91 17.96 -8.13 -5.69
N ALA A 92 19.28 -8.03 -5.57
CA ALA A 92 20.03 -8.33 -4.34
C ALA A 92 19.90 -7.20 -3.31
#